data_AF-A0A4U9D7V4-F1
#
_entry.id   AF-A0A4U9D7V4-F1
#
_cell.length_a   1.000
_cell.length_b   1.000
_cell.length_c   1.000
_cell.angle_alpha   90.00
_cell.angle_beta   90.00
_cell.angle_gamma   90.00
#
_symmetry.space_group_name_H-M   'P 1'
#
loop_
_entity.id
_entity.type
_entity.pdbx_description
1 polymer ?
#
loop_
_entity_poly.entity_id
_entity_poly.type
_entity_poly.pdbx_seq_one_letter_code
_entity_poly.pdbx_strand_id
1 'polypeptide(L)'
;MAAKIIDGKTIAQQVRSEVAEKVKARTAAGKRAPGLAVVLVGSNPASQIYVGSKRKACEEVGFISRSYDLPETTSEAELLELIDTLNADSAIDGILVQLPLPAGIDNVKVLERIAPDKDVDGFHPYNVGRLCQRAPRLRPCTPRGIVTLLERYNIDTYGLNAVVIGASNIVGRPMSMELLLAGCTTTVTHRFTKNLRQHVENADLLIVAVGKPGFIPGEWIKEGAIVVDVGINRLESGKVVGDVVYEDAAGARVIHHAGPRRRRPDDRSHPHSEPRCRRAKSITTFRRPKMATFSLGKHPHVELCDLLKLEGWSESGAQAKIVIADGLVKVDGAVETRKRCKIVAGQTVSFAGQSITVTA
;
A
#
# COMPACT_ATOMS: atom_id res chain seq x y z
N MET A 1 5.45 -19.37 -22.96
CA MET A 1 6.30 -18.18 -23.23
C MET A 1 6.41 -17.39 -21.94
N ALA A 2 7.51 -16.66 -21.70
CA ALA A 2 7.63 -15.80 -20.52
C ALA A 2 6.67 -14.60 -20.59
N ALA A 3 6.24 -14.09 -19.43
CA ALA A 3 5.34 -12.94 -19.34
C ALA A 3 5.96 -11.67 -19.96
N LYS A 4 5.12 -10.83 -20.58
CA LYS A 4 5.53 -9.49 -21.01
C LYS A 4 5.48 -8.54 -19.81
N ILE A 5 6.52 -7.72 -19.64
CA ILE A 5 6.60 -6.74 -18.55
C ILE A 5 5.75 -5.52 -18.89
N ILE A 6 4.90 -5.10 -17.95
CA ILE A 6 4.25 -3.79 -17.97
C ILE A 6 5.20 -2.78 -17.33
N ASP A 7 5.99 -2.10 -18.16
CA ASP A 7 6.95 -1.09 -17.72
C ASP A 7 6.26 0.24 -17.37
N GLY A 8 5.88 0.38 -16.09
CA GLY A 8 5.29 1.60 -15.57
C GLY A 8 6.22 2.81 -15.56
N LYS A 9 7.55 2.62 -15.55
CA LYS A 9 8.51 3.72 -15.57
C LYS A 9 8.50 4.41 -16.93
N THR A 10 8.52 3.61 -18.00
CA THR A 10 8.44 4.11 -19.38
C THR A 10 7.12 4.83 -19.62
N ILE A 11 5.98 4.25 -19.23
CA ILE A 11 4.67 4.89 -19.41
C ILE A 11 4.56 6.18 -18.59
N ALA A 12 5.03 6.19 -17.34
CA ALA A 12 5.02 7.41 -16.53
C ALA A 12 5.85 8.53 -17.16
N GLN A 13 7.00 8.21 -17.78
CA GLN A 13 7.81 9.19 -18.50
C GLN A 13 7.06 9.77 -19.71
N GLN A 14 6.41 8.93 -20.50
CA GLN A 14 5.60 9.38 -21.65
C GLN A 14 4.49 10.35 -21.20
N VAL A 15 3.74 9.99 -20.16
CA VAL A 15 2.69 10.85 -19.62
C VAL A 15 3.25 12.19 -19.13
N ARG A 16 4.39 12.20 -18.44
CA ARG A 16 5.04 13.45 -18.01
C ARG A 16 5.44 14.32 -19.20
N SER A 17 6.02 13.73 -20.25
CA SER A 17 6.38 14.45 -21.48
C SER A 17 5.15 15.08 -22.15
N GLU A 18 4.06 14.34 -22.30
CA GLU A 18 2.81 14.85 -22.88
C GLU A 18 2.21 16.01 -22.06
N VAL A 19 2.29 15.93 -20.73
CA VAL A 19 1.85 17.02 -19.84
C VAL A 19 2.76 18.24 -20.00
N ALA A 20 4.08 18.06 -20.01
CA ALA A 20 5.05 19.14 -20.17
C ALA A 20 4.86 19.90 -21.49
N GLU A 21 4.59 19.18 -22.58
CA GLU A 21 4.27 19.79 -23.89
C GLU A 21 3.00 20.65 -23.83
N LYS A 22 1.94 20.15 -23.17
CA LYS A 22 0.70 20.92 -22.98
C LYS A 22 0.90 22.15 -22.11
N VAL A 23 1.73 22.06 -21.07
CA VAL A 23 2.08 23.21 -20.22
C VAL A 23 2.86 24.24 -21.03
N LYS A 24 3.86 23.82 -21.81
CA LYS A 24 4.64 24.70 -22.68
C LYS A 24 3.77 25.40 -23.71
N ALA A 25 2.84 24.68 -24.35
CA ALA A 25 1.90 25.28 -25.30
C ALA A 25 0.98 26.30 -24.60
N ARG A 26 0.54 26.00 -23.38
CA ARG A 26 -0.31 26.89 -22.58
C ARG A 26 0.42 28.18 -22.18
N THR A 27 1.67 28.09 -21.73
CA THR A 27 2.47 29.27 -21.34
C THR A 27 2.89 30.09 -22.56
N ALA A 28 3.22 29.46 -23.69
CA ALA A 28 3.48 30.16 -24.96
C ALA A 28 2.25 30.94 -25.46
N ALA A 29 1.04 30.49 -25.13
CA ALA A 29 -0.21 31.20 -25.41
C ALA A 29 -0.55 32.29 -24.37
N GLY A 30 0.39 32.69 -23.51
CA GLY A 30 0.20 33.73 -22.49
C GLY A 30 -0.68 33.34 -21.30
N LYS A 31 -1.04 32.05 -21.16
CA LYS A 31 -1.84 31.56 -20.03
C LYS A 31 -0.93 31.09 -18.89
N ARG A 32 -1.40 31.22 -17.64
CA ARG A 32 -0.64 30.74 -16.48
C ARG A 32 -0.39 29.23 -16.52
N ALA A 33 0.77 28.83 -15.99
CA ALA A 33 1.07 27.43 -15.70
C ALA A 33 0.10 26.87 -14.62
N PRO A 34 -0.18 25.56 -14.63
CA PRO A 34 -0.93 24.93 -13.56
C PRO A 34 -0.20 24.98 -12.22
N GLY A 35 -0.95 25.13 -11.13
CA GLY A 35 -0.42 25.19 -9.77
C GLY A 35 -0.84 23.99 -8.91
N LEU A 36 0.12 23.40 -8.21
CA LEU A 36 -0.09 22.32 -7.25
C LEU A 36 0.35 22.77 -5.84
N ALA A 37 -0.57 22.69 -4.88
CA ALA A 37 -0.27 22.84 -3.46
C ALA A 37 -0.12 21.46 -2.81
N VAL A 38 1.00 21.23 -2.11
CA VAL A 38 1.27 20.01 -1.35
C VAL A 38 1.36 20.35 0.13
N VAL A 39 0.50 19.74 0.93
CA VAL A 39 0.42 19.95 2.38
C VAL A 39 0.91 18.70 3.08
N LEU A 40 1.90 18.86 3.95
CA LEU A 40 2.45 17.83 4.81
C LEU A 40 2.31 18.28 6.26
N VAL A 41 1.80 17.40 7.11
CA VAL A 41 1.70 17.68 8.56
C VAL A 41 2.56 16.66 9.31
N GLY A 42 3.54 17.16 10.06
CA GLY A 42 4.51 16.34 10.77
C GLY A 42 5.73 15.95 9.92
N SER A 43 6.54 15.02 10.45
CA SER A 43 7.91 14.76 9.96
C SER A 43 8.17 13.31 9.56
N ASN A 44 7.14 12.55 9.16
CA ASN A 44 7.33 11.15 8.76
C ASN A 44 8.31 11.05 7.56
N PRO A 45 9.45 10.34 7.70
CA PRO A 45 10.46 10.23 6.65
C PRO A 45 9.93 9.63 5.33
N ALA A 46 8.96 8.70 5.40
CA ALA A 46 8.35 8.13 4.20
C ALA A 46 7.56 9.20 3.44
N SER A 47 6.82 10.06 4.16
CA SER A 47 6.04 11.16 3.58
C SER A 47 6.95 12.20 2.90
N GLN A 48 8.10 12.52 3.48
CA GLN A 48 9.07 13.45 2.91
C GLN A 48 9.62 12.98 1.55
N ILE A 49 9.92 11.68 1.41
CA ILE A 49 10.35 11.10 0.13
C ILE A 49 9.25 11.21 -0.93
N TYR A 50 8.00 10.90 -0.56
CA TYR A 50 6.86 10.99 -1.46
C TYR A 50 6.58 12.43 -1.90
N VAL A 51 6.63 13.39 -0.97
CA VAL A 51 6.43 14.82 -1.26
C VAL A 51 7.56 15.35 -2.13
N GLY A 52 8.83 15.00 -1.84
CA GLY A 52 9.98 15.38 -2.67
C GLY A 52 9.85 14.89 -4.11
N SER A 53 9.37 13.66 -4.31
CA SER A 53 9.09 13.11 -5.64
C SER A 53 7.99 13.90 -6.39
N LYS A 54 6.91 14.29 -5.69
CA LYS A 54 5.82 15.11 -6.27
C LYS A 54 6.29 16.52 -6.65
N ARG A 55 7.14 17.14 -5.82
CA ARG A 55 7.75 18.46 -6.12
C ARG A 55 8.59 18.39 -7.39
N LYS A 56 9.48 17.40 -7.48
CA LYS A 56 10.32 17.18 -8.66
C LYS A 56 9.47 16.92 -9.92
N ALA A 57 8.40 16.14 -9.80
CA ALA A 57 7.49 15.88 -10.92
C ALA A 57 6.81 17.16 -11.42
N CYS A 58 6.46 18.10 -10.53
CA CYS A 58 5.91 19.40 -10.91
C CYS A 58 6.93 20.24 -11.68
N GLU A 59 8.16 20.30 -11.19
CA GLU A 59 9.27 21.01 -11.86
C GLU A 59 9.55 20.43 -13.24
N GLU A 60 9.61 19.09 -13.36
CA GLU A 60 9.82 18.38 -14.62
C GLU A 60 8.79 18.73 -15.71
N VAL A 61 7.54 19.01 -15.32
CA VAL A 61 6.45 19.33 -16.27
C VAL A 61 6.16 20.83 -16.37
N GLY A 62 6.87 21.68 -15.64
CA GLY A 62 6.70 23.14 -15.66
C GLY A 62 5.51 23.68 -14.86
N PHE A 63 5.06 22.95 -13.84
CA PHE A 63 4.03 23.43 -12.90
C PHE A 63 4.61 24.38 -11.85
N ILE A 64 3.75 25.24 -11.31
CA ILE A 64 4.03 25.98 -10.08
C ILE A 64 3.77 25.03 -8.90
N SER A 65 4.77 24.79 -8.07
CA SER A 65 4.63 23.97 -6.86
C SER A 65 4.68 24.87 -5.62
N ARG A 66 3.69 24.73 -4.72
CA ARG A 66 3.73 25.33 -3.38
C ARG A 66 3.69 24.23 -2.35
N SER A 67 4.57 24.31 -1.37
CA SER A 67 4.68 23.29 -0.32
C SER A 67 4.49 23.90 1.04
N TYR A 68 3.66 23.24 1.84
CA TYR A 68 3.31 23.64 3.20
C TYR A 68 3.72 22.50 4.12
N ASP A 69 4.89 22.65 4.74
CA ASP A 69 5.42 21.71 5.72
C ASP A 69 5.04 22.20 7.12
N LEU A 70 3.93 21.67 7.63
CA LEU A 70 3.32 22.06 8.90
C LEU A 70 3.83 21.18 10.04
N PRO A 71 4.04 21.71 11.26
CA PRO A 71 4.49 20.92 12.39
C PRO A 71 3.43 19.90 12.83
N GLU A 72 3.85 18.84 13.52
CA GLU A 72 2.93 17.81 14.07
C GLU A 72 1.95 18.39 15.10
N THR A 73 2.26 19.56 15.68
CA THR A 73 1.40 20.31 16.61
C THR A 73 0.26 21.07 15.93
N THR A 74 0.17 21.05 14.60
CA THR A 74 -0.89 21.74 13.85
C THR A 74 -2.25 21.17 14.21
N SER A 75 -3.18 22.04 14.59
CA SER A 75 -4.55 21.65 14.89
C SER A 75 -5.35 21.36 13.62
N GLU A 76 -6.44 20.60 13.77
CA GLU A 76 -7.38 20.37 12.66
C GLU A 76 -7.96 21.69 12.11
N ALA A 77 -8.23 22.67 12.98
CA ALA A 77 -8.79 23.95 12.57
C ALA A 77 -7.83 24.74 11.67
N GLU A 78 -6.55 24.83 12.05
CA GLU A 78 -5.51 25.51 11.25
C GLU A 78 -5.32 24.81 9.88
N LEU A 79 -5.36 23.49 9.85
CA LEU A 79 -5.23 22.73 8.60
C LEU A 79 -6.43 22.97 7.67
N LEU A 80 -7.65 23.02 8.21
CA LEU A 80 -8.85 23.30 7.43
C LEU A 80 -8.85 24.74 6.88
N GLU A 81 -8.39 25.72 7.67
CA GLU A 81 -8.25 27.11 7.21
C GLU A 81 -7.23 27.26 6.08
N LEU A 82 -6.11 26.52 6.15
CA LEU A 82 -5.16 26.47 5.03
C LEU A 82 -5.82 25.89 3.77
N ILE A 83 -6.58 24.80 3.90
CA ILE A 83 -7.29 24.21 2.76
C ILE A 83 -8.32 25.19 2.18
N ASP A 84 -9.05 25.92 3.01
CA ASP A 84 -9.98 26.97 2.56
C ASP A 84 -9.26 28.07 1.78
N THR A 85 -8.09 28.50 2.25
CA THR A 85 -7.23 29.46 1.56
C THR A 85 -6.80 28.94 0.18
N LEU A 86 -6.37 27.67 0.10
CA LEU A 86 -5.94 27.04 -1.15
C LEU A 86 -7.12 26.79 -2.11
N ASN A 87 -8.31 26.51 -1.59
CA ASN A 87 -9.54 26.40 -2.38
C ASN A 87 -9.87 27.74 -3.04
N ALA A 88 -9.72 28.85 -2.32
CA ALA A 88 -9.98 30.20 -2.85
C ALA A 88 -8.87 30.70 -3.81
N ASP A 89 -7.64 30.17 -3.73
CA ASP A 89 -6.53 30.63 -4.55
C ASP A 89 -6.68 30.19 -6.02
N SER A 90 -6.97 31.16 -6.90
CA SER A 90 -7.10 30.95 -8.35
C SER A 90 -5.81 30.53 -9.06
N ALA A 91 -4.65 30.66 -8.42
CA ALA A 91 -3.37 30.17 -8.92
C ALA A 91 -3.14 28.68 -8.63
N ILE A 92 -3.94 28.07 -7.76
CA ILE A 92 -3.86 26.65 -7.40
C ILE A 92 -4.98 25.88 -8.09
N ASP A 93 -4.60 24.88 -8.88
CA ASP A 93 -5.51 23.97 -9.58
C ASP A 93 -5.63 22.62 -8.88
N GLY A 94 -4.68 22.28 -8.01
CA GLY A 94 -4.67 21.02 -7.29
C GLY A 94 -4.15 21.16 -5.86
N ILE A 95 -4.77 20.43 -4.94
CA ILE A 95 -4.38 20.34 -3.53
C ILE A 95 -4.14 18.88 -3.20
N LEU A 96 -2.99 18.59 -2.60
CA LEU A 96 -2.63 17.27 -2.09
C LEU A 96 -2.31 17.37 -0.61
N VAL A 97 -3.08 16.64 0.21
CA VAL A 97 -2.78 16.47 1.63
C VAL A 97 -2.14 15.10 1.83
N GLN A 98 -0.89 15.07 2.28
CA GLN A 98 -0.14 13.83 2.45
C GLN A 98 -0.58 13.10 3.73
N LEU A 99 -1.03 11.85 3.57
CA LEU A 99 -1.40 10.96 4.66
C LEU A 99 -0.22 10.07 5.12
N PRO A 100 -0.25 9.53 6.35
CA PRO A 100 -1.23 9.78 7.40
C PRO A 100 -1.04 11.16 8.07
N LEU A 101 -2.14 11.78 8.52
CA LEU A 101 -2.09 12.97 9.38
C LEU A 101 -1.79 12.57 10.84
N PRO A 102 -1.33 13.52 11.68
CA PRO A 102 -1.15 13.30 13.11
C PRO A 102 -2.40 12.74 13.79
N ALA A 103 -2.17 11.94 14.85
CA ALA A 103 -3.25 11.37 15.63
C ALA A 103 -4.13 12.49 16.24
N GLY A 104 -5.44 12.42 16.01
CA GLY A 104 -6.42 13.41 16.50
C GLY A 104 -6.98 14.34 15.43
N ILE A 105 -6.41 14.36 14.22
CA ILE A 105 -7.02 15.03 13.06
C ILE A 105 -7.93 14.06 12.32
N ASP A 106 -9.15 14.49 12.00
CA ASP A 106 -10.07 13.71 11.16
C ASP A 106 -9.67 13.80 9.68
N ASN A 107 -9.00 12.75 9.19
CA ASN A 107 -8.61 12.60 7.79
C ASN A 107 -9.77 12.80 6.82
N VAL A 108 -10.98 12.32 7.15
CA VAL A 108 -12.14 12.39 6.26
C VAL A 108 -12.56 13.85 6.12
N LYS A 109 -12.70 14.56 7.23
CA LYS A 109 -13.09 15.97 7.25
C LYS A 109 -12.09 16.86 6.50
N VAL A 110 -10.80 16.56 6.62
CA VAL A 110 -9.73 17.28 5.89
C VAL A 110 -9.81 17.02 4.39
N LEU A 111 -9.93 15.75 3.97
CA LEU A 111 -10.01 15.40 2.55
C LEU A 111 -11.31 15.91 1.89
N GLU A 112 -12.43 15.86 2.60
CA GLU A 112 -13.72 16.41 2.14
C GLU A 112 -13.75 17.93 2.10
N ARG A 113 -12.80 18.61 2.76
CA ARG A 113 -12.72 20.07 2.66
C ARG A 113 -12.10 20.54 1.35
N ILE A 114 -11.30 19.71 0.69
CA ILE A 114 -10.69 20.05 -0.59
C ILE A 114 -11.79 20.17 -1.64
N ALA A 115 -11.82 21.28 -2.40
CA ALA A 115 -12.80 21.45 -3.46
C ALA A 115 -12.68 20.30 -4.47
N PRO A 116 -13.78 19.64 -4.89
CA PRO A 116 -13.69 18.43 -5.73
C PRO A 116 -12.96 18.64 -7.06
N ASP A 117 -12.96 19.85 -7.61
CA ASP A 117 -12.26 20.22 -8.83
C ASP A 117 -10.76 20.53 -8.61
N LYS A 118 -10.32 20.64 -7.36
CA LYS A 118 -8.90 20.71 -6.95
C LYS A 118 -8.39 19.45 -6.25
N ASP A 119 -9.24 18.46 -6.00
CA ASP A 119 -8.87 17.15 -5.46
C ASP A 119 -8.18 16.29 -6.54
N VAL A 120 -6.92 16.61 -6.80
CA VAL A 120 -6.11 15.92 -7.81
C VAL A 120 -5.62 14.54 -7.37
N ASP A 121 -5.78 14.17 -6.08
CA ASP A 121 -5.59 12.79 -5.63
C ASP A 121 -6.83 11.91 -5.91
N GLY A 122 -7.99 12.55 -6.07
CA GLY A 122 -9.24 11.94 -6.52
C GLY A 122 -10.05 11.23 -5.44
N PHE A 123 -9.70 11.39 -4.16
CA PHE A 123 -10.32 10.68 -3.05
C PHE A 123 -11.52 11.39 -2.42
N HIS A 124 -11.82 12.61 -2.86
CA HIS A 124 -13.01 13.32 -2.43
C HIS A 124 -14.26 12.47 -2.79
N PRO A 125 -15.19 12.22 -1.86
CA PRO A 125 -16.35 11.35 -2.09
C PRO A 125 -17.18 11.76 -3.32
N TYR A 126 -17.30 13.05 -3.60
CA TYR A 126 -17.88 13.57 -4.84
C TYR A 126 -17.21 12.97 -6.10
N ASN A 127 -15.88 13.00 -6.22
CA ASN A 127 -15.16 12.50 -7.38
C ASN A 127 -15.30 10.98 -7.53
N VAL A 128 -15.20 10.25 -6.41
CA VAL A 128 -15.43 8.79 -6.39
C VAL A 128 -16.88 8.48 -6.77
N GLY A 129 -17.86 9.22 -6.26
CA GLY A 129 -19.28 9.05 -6.61
C GLY A 129 -19.54 9.33 -8.10
N ARG A 130 -18.90 10.36 -8.67
CA ARG A 130 -18.94 10.66 -10.11
C ARG A 130 -18.35 9.54 -10.96
N LEU A 131 -17.26 8.91 -10.50
CA LEU A 131 -16.69 7.72 -11.11
C LEU A 131 -17.69 6.54 -11.05
N CYS A 132 -18.30 6.27 -9.89
CA CYS A 132 -19.32 5.22 -9.75
C CYS A 132 -20.51 5.41 -10.71
N GLN A 133 -20.88 6.66 -10.98
CA GLN A 133 -21.97 7.03 -11.89
C GLN A 133 -21.58 7.03 -13.37
N ARG A 134 -20.37 6.55 -13.72
CA ARG A 134 -19.83 6.56 -15.10
C ARG A 134 -19.68 7.95 -15.70
N ALA A 135 -19.59 8.98 -14.86
CA ALA A 135 -19.40 10.38 -15.25
C ALA A 135 -18.17 10.99 -14.55
N PRO A 136 -16.98 10.36 -14.67
CA PRO A 136 -15.80 10.72 -13.89
C PRO A 136 -15.34 12.15 -14.14
N ARG A 137 -14.80 12.78 -13.09
CA ARG A 137 -14.03 14.03 -13.18
C ARG A 137 -12.56 13.72 -12.89
N LEU A 138 -11.97 14.35 -11.87
CA LEU A 138 -10.71 13.88 -11.30
C LEU A 138 -10.94 12.49 -10.71
N ARG A 139 -9.96 11.61 -10.84
CA ARG A 139 -10.08 10.19 -10.49
C ARG A 139 -8.93 9.78 -9.59
N PRO A 140 -9.14 8.81 -8.68
CA PRO A 140 -8.09 8.23 -7.84
C PRO A 140 -6.82 7.86 -8.63
N CYS A 141 -5.70 8.45 -8.25
CA CYS A 141 -4.45 8.39 -9.01
C CYS A 141 -3.98 6.97 -9.33
N THR A 142 -3.88 6.10 -8.31
CA THR A 142 -3.37 4.73 -8.49
C THR A 142 -4.30 3.89 -9.40
N PRO A 143 -5.62 3.80 -9.15
CA PRO A 143 -6.54 3.14 -10.07
C PRO A 143 -6.50 3.66 -11.50
N ARG A 144 -6.52 4.99 -11.69
CA ARG A 144 -6.49 5.57 -13.03
C ARG A 144 -5.15 5.33 -13.73
N GLY A 145 -4.05 5.33 -12.98
CA GLY A 145 -2.73 4.93 -13.46
C GLY A 145 -2.71 3.49 -13.98
N ILE A 146 -3.32 2.55 -13.24
CA ILE A 146 -3.46 1.15 -13.67
C ILE A 146 -4.24 1.05 -14.98
N VAL A 147 -5.40 1.71 -15.10
CA VAL A 147 -6.15 1.73 -16.37
C VAL A 147 -5.31 2.32 -17.50
N THR A 148 -4.56 3.39 -17.23
CA THR A 148 -3.66 3.99 -18.23
C THR A 148 -2.57 3.01 -18.68
N LEU A 149 -2.03 2.17 -17.79
CA LEU A 149 -1.10 1.10 -18.18
C LEU A 149 -1.79 0.10 -19.12
N LEU A 150 -2.99 -0.36 -18.78
CA LEU A 150 -3.75 -1.30 -19.63
C LEU A 150 -4.03 -0.72 -21.02
N GLU A 151 -4.46 0.55 -21.08
CA GLU A 151 -4.69 1.30 -22.32
C GLU A 151 -3.42 1.39 -23.17
N ARG A 152 -2.28 1.75 -22.57
CA ARG A 152 -0.99 1.93 -23.29
C ARG A 152 -0.41 0.63 -23.83
N TYR A 153 -0.74 -0.49 -23.20
CA TYR A 153 -0.37 -1.82 -23.68
C TYR A 153 -1.42 -2.43 -24.63
N ASN A 154 -2.46 -1.67 -25.00
CA ASN A 154 -3.57 -2.10 -25.85
C ASN A 154 -4.24 -3.39 -25.35
N ILE A 155 -4.38 -3.51 -24.02
CA ILE A 155 -5.10 -4.62 -23.40
C ILE A 155 -6.59 -4.32 -23.48
N ASP A 156 -7.33 -5.13 -24.23
CA ASP A 156 -8.79 -5.04 -24.24
C ASP A 156 -9.34 -5.52 -22.89
N THR A 157 -10.07 -4.63 -22.23
CA THR A 157 -10.60 -4.82 -20.89
C THR A 157 -12.06 -5.26 -20.89
N TYR A 158 -12.76 -5.11 -22.02
CA TYR A 158 -14.18 -5.45 -22.13
C TYR A 158 -14.38 -6.97 -21.98
N GLY A 159 -15.24 -7.36 -21.04
CA GLY A 159 -15.58 -8.76 -20.79
C GLY A 159 -14.56 -9.55 -19.99
N LEU A 160 -13.39 -8.98 -19.64
CA LEU A 160 -12.43 -9.65 -18.76
C LEU A 160 -13.03 -9.88 -17.37
N ASN A 161 -12.74 -11.03 -16.77
CA ASN A 161 -12.99 -11.27 -15.35
C ASN A 161 -11.86 -10.65 -14.53
N ALA A 162 -12.09 -9.44 -14.02
CA ALA A 162 -11.15 -8.71 -13.20
C ALA A 162 -11.37 -8.99 -11.71
N VAL A 163 -10.30 -9.38 -11.01
CA VAL A 163 -10.31 -9.63 -9.57
C VAL A 163 -9.37 -8.64 -8.89
N VAL A 164 -9.92 -7.86 -7.96
CA VAL A 164 -9.16 -6.96 -7.09
C VAL A 164 -9.00 -7.63 -5.73
N ILE A 165 -7.76 -7.73 -5.24
CA ILE A 165 -7.45 -8.20 -3.88
C ILE A 165 -7.06 -7.02 -3.01
N GLY A 166 -7.96 -6.66 -2.10
CA GLY A 166 -7.86 -5.45 -1.29
C GLY A 166 -9.07 -4.56 -1.55
N ALA A 167 -9.72 -4.10 -0.48
CA ALA A 167 -10.91 -3.24 -0.53
C ALA A 167 -10.67 -1.90 0.20
N SER A 168 -9.44 -1.40 0.11
CA SER A 168 -9.06 -0.10 0.69
C SER A 168 -9.75 1.05 -0.04
N ASN A 169 -9.94 2.17 0.67
CA ASN A 169 -10.52 3.38 0.08
C ASN A 169 -9.57 4.02 -0.95
N ILE A 170 -8.25 3.84 -0.76
CA ILE A 170 -7.23 4.48 -1.61
C ILE A 170 -6.93 3.74 -2.91
N VAL A 171 -7.23 2.43 -2.98
CA VAL A 171 -6.97 1.63 -4.19
C VAL A 171 -8.15 0.72 -4.50
N GLY A 172 -8.46 -0.24 -3.63
CA GLY A 172 -9.34 -1.36 -3.97
C GLY A 172 -10.76 -0.96 -4.41
N ARG A 173 -11.42 -0.11 -3.64
CA ARG A 173 -12.78 0.38 -3.96
C ARG A 173 -12.82 1.18 -5.26
N PRO A 174 -12.03 2.25 -5.43
CA PRO A 174 -12.05 2.99 -6.70
C PRO A 174 -11.55 2.17 -7.89
N MET A 175 -10.61 1.25 -7.69
CA MET A 175 -10.17 0.32 -8.75
C MET A 175 -11.34 -0.50 -9.27
N SER A 176 -12.22 -1.00 -8.40
CA SER A 176 -13.40 -1.74 -8.86
C SER A 176 -14.33 -0.92 -9.75
N MET A 177 -14.45 0.39 -9.49
CA MET A 177 -15.30 1.27 -10.29
C MET A 177 -14.64 1.65 -11.62
N GLU A 178 -13.33 1.85 -11.65
CA GLU A 178 -12.56 2.02 -12.90
C GLU A 178 -12.67 0.78 -13.80
N LEU A 179 -12.60 -0.44 -13.22
CA LEU A 179 -12.73 -1.69 -13.98
C LEU A 179 -14.14 -1.90 -14.54
N LEU A 180 -15.18 -1.60 -13.76
CA LEU A 180 -16.56 -1.62 -14.25
C LEU A 180 -16.75 -0.58 -15.37
N LEU A 181 -16.15 0.61 -15.25
CA LEU A 181 -16.19 1.62 -16.30
C LEU A 181 -15.45 1.16 -17.57
N ALA A 182 -14.36 0.40 -17.41
CA ALA A 182 -13.60 -0.23 -18.50
C ALA A 182 -14.26 -1.52 -19.05
N GLY A 183 -15.46 -1.89 -18.58
CA GLY A 183 -16.23 -3.01 -19.12
C GLY A 183 -15.84 -4.40 -18.58
N CYS A 184 -15.07 -4.49 -17.51
CA CYS A 184 -14.73 -5.77 -16.88
C CYS A 184 -15.89 -6.31 -16.01
N THR A 185 -16.06 -7.63 -15.97
CA THR A 185 -16.75 -8.29 -14.86
C THR A 185 -15.87 -8.17 -13.61
N THR A 186 -16.31 -7.43 -12.60
CA THR A 186 -15.42 -7.00 -11.52
C THR A 186 -15.78 -7.68 -10.19
N THR A 187 -14.82 -8.41 -9.61
CA THR A 187 -14.91 -9.02 -8.27
C THR A 187 -13.95 -8.33 -7.31
N VAL A 188 -14.45 -7.90 -6.16
CA VAL A 188 -13.62 -7.36 -5.07
C VAL A 188 -13.48 -8.39 -3.97
N THR A 189 -12.24 -8.69 -3.61
CA THR A 189 -11.88 -9.61 -2.54
C THR A 189 -11.08 -8.90 -1.46
N HIS A 190 -11.02 -9.50 -0.27
CA HIS A 190 -10.40 -8.91 0.91
C HIS A 190 -10.09 -10.00 1.95
N ARG A 191 -9.58 -9.60 3.13
CA ARG A 191 -9.19 -10.51 4.22
C ARG A 191 -10.26 -11.50 4.70
N PHE A 192 -11.55 -11.23 4.43
CA PHE A 192 -12.67 -12.12 4.81
C PHE A 192 -13.20 -12.97 3.65
N THR A 193 -12.60 -12.88 2.47
CA THR A 193 -13.03 -13.66 1.31
C THR A 193 -12.74 -15.13 1.56
N LYS A 194 -13.79 -15.96 1.46
CA LYS A 194 -13.66 -17.41 1.52
C LYS A 194 -13.11 -17.89 0.18
N ASN A 195 -12.19 -18.86 0.23
CA ASN A 195 -11.56 -19.46 -0.94
C ASN A 195 -10.96 -18.45 -1.93
N LEU A 196 -10.15 -17.51 -1.41
CA LEU A 196 -9.51 -16.46 -2.22
C LEU A 196 -8.83 -17.02 -3.47
N ARG A 197 -8.12 -18.14 -3.34
CA ARG A 197 -7.44 -18.84 -4.44
C ARG A 197 -8.35 -19.09 -5.64
N GLN A 198 -9.57 -19.58 -5.42
CA GLN A 198 -10.53 -19.83 -6.50
C GLN A 198 -10.87 -18.55 -7.27
N HIS A 199 -10.96 -17.39 -6.61
CA HIS A 199 -11.15 -16.14 -7.32
C HIS A 199 -9.92 -15.77 -8.15
N VAL A 200 -8.71 -15.95 -7.60
CA VAL A 200 -7.45 -15.65 -8.29
C VAL A 200 -7.24 -16.53 -9.52
N GLU A 201 -7.47 -17.83 -9.42
CA GLU A 201 -7.30 -18.79 -10.53
C GLU A 201 -8.29 -18.57 -11.68
N ASN A 202 -9.38 -17.81 -11.46
CA ASN A 202 -10.36 -17.46 -12.48
C ASN A 202 -10.18 -16.03 -13.04
N ALA A 203 -9.21 -15.26 -12.54
CA ALA A 203 -9.01 -13.88 -12.96
C ALA A 203 -8.26 -13.80 -14.30
N ASP A 204 -8.87 -13.15 -15.29
CA ASP A 204 -8.17 -12.75 -16.52
C ASP A 204 -7.27 -11.53 -16.27
N LEU A 205 -7.73 -10.65 -15.37
CA LEU A 205 -7.00 -9.49 -14.86
C LEU A 205 -6.98 -9.54 -13.33
N LEU A 206 -5.79 -9.65 -12.74
CA LEU A 206 -5.60 -9.67 -11.31
C LEU A 206 -4.92 -8.39 -10.84
N ILE A 207 -5.54 -7.66 -9.92
CA ILE A 207 -4.96 -6.49 -9.27
C ILE A 207 -4.79 -6.76 -7.78
N VAL A 208 -3.56 -6.72 -7.29
CA VAL A 208 -3.23 -7.06 -5.90
C VAL A 208 -2.78 -5.80 -5.16
N ALA A 209 -3.50 -5.41 -4.11
CA ALA A 209 -3.28 -4.20 -3.33
C ALA A 209 -3.51 -4.44 -1.83
N VAL A 210 -2.76 -5.40 -1.27
CA VAL A 210 -2.87 -5.83 0.13
C VAL A 210 -1.78 -5.26 1.02
N GLY A 211 -0.64 -4.85 0.45
CA GLY A 211 0.51 -4.31 1.20
C GLY A 211 1.16 -5.38 2.08
N LYS A 212 1.36 -6.58 1.53
CA LYS A 212 1.98 -7.73 2.20
C LYS A 212 2.89 -8.46 1.23
N PRO A 213 4.20 -8.54 1.50
CA PRO A 213 5.17 -9.12 0.57
C PRO A 213 4.86 -10.58 0.25
N GLY A 214 4.77 -10.93 -1.04
CA GLY A 214 4.58 -12.31 -1.51
C GLY A 214 3.29 -12.98 -1.00
N PHE A 215 2.24 -12.20 -0.73
CA PHE A 215 0.95 -12.72 -0.28
C PHE A 215 0.25 -13.62 -1.30
N ILE A 216 0.41 -13.34 -2.60
CA ILE A 216 -0.15 -14.15 -3.68
C ILE A 216 0.96 -15.02 -4.30
N PRO A 217 0.90 -16.35 -4.11
CA PRO A 217 1.81 -17.28 -4.77
C PRO A 217 1.61 -17.29 -6.28
N GLY A 218 2.69 -17.52 -7.03
CA GLY A 218 2.63 -17.55 -8.50
C GLY A 218 1.75 -18.68 -9.04
N GLU A 219 1.65 -19.81 -8.32
CA GLU A 219 0.84 -20.95 -8.75
C GLU A 219 -0.68 -20.73 -8.65
N TRP A 220 -1.13 -19.62 -8.07
CA TRP A 220 -2.55 -19.23 -8.08
C TRP A 220 -2.93 -18.46 -9.33
N ILE A 221 -1.95 -17.93 -10.06
CA ILE A 221 -2.18 -17.06 -11.20
C ILE A 221 -2.67 -17.90 -12.38
N LYS A 222 -3.81 -17.51 -12.95
CA LYS A 222 -4.35 -18.12 -14.16
C LYS A 222 -3.35 -17.98 -15.32
N GLU A 223 -3.18 -19.04 -16.10
CA GLU A 223 -2.34 -18.99 -17.29
C GLU A 223 -2.82 -17.93 -18.28
N GLY A 224 -1.91 -17.07 -18.73
CA GLY A 224 -2.22 -15.96 -19.64
C GLY A 224 -2.86 -14.74 -18.97
N ALA A 225 -3.03 -14.73 -17.65
CA ALA A 225 -3.58 -13.58 -16.93
C ALA A 225 -2.68 -12.35 -16.98
N ILE A 226 -3.31 -11.19 -16.89
CA ILE A 226 -2.65 -9.91 -16.66
C ILE A 226 -2.54 -9.71 -15.15
N VAL A 227 -1.33 -9.51 -14.64
CA VAL A 227 -1.10 -9.29 -13.21
C VAL A 227 -0.60 -7.87 -12.99
N VAL A 228 -1.33 -7.12 -12.15
CA VAL A 228 -0.97 -5.78 -11.70
C VAL A 228 -0.72 -5.82 -10.20
N ASP A 229 0.53 -5.74 -9.81
CA ASP A 229 0.96 -5.73 -8.42
C ASP A 229 1.14 -4.29 -7.94
N VAL A 230 0.28 -3.85 -7.02
CA VAL A 230 0.29 -2.50 -6.44
C VAL A 230 1.16 -2.44 -5.18
N GLY A 231 1.56 -3.60 -4.64
CA GLY A 231 2.37 -3.70 -3.43
C GLY A 231 3.74 -3.04 -3.61
N ILE A 232 4.12 -2.21 -2.64
CA ILE A 232 5.48 -1.67 -2.53
C ILE A 232 5.96 -1.94 -1.12
N ASN A 233 6.51 -3.13 -0.90
CA ASN A 233 6.91 -3.61 0.41
C ASN A 233 8.45 -3.56 0.52
N ARG A 234 8.97 -2.76 1.46
CA ARG A 234 10.41 -2.71 1.74
C ARG A 234 10.77 -3.80 2.74
N LEU A 235 11.63 -4.73 2.32
CA LEU A 235 12.15 -5.81 3.14
C LEU A 235 13.30 -5.32 4.03
N GLU A 236 13.63 -6.10 5.05
CA GLU A 236 14.80 -5.87 5.92
C GLU A 236 16.12 -5.80 5.13
N SER A 237 16.19 -6.48 3.98
CA SER A 237 17.35 -6.45 3.08
C SER A 237 17.49 -5.14 2.29
N GLY A 238 16.55 -4.20 2.44
CA GLY A 238 16.46 -2.97 1.64
C GLY A 238 15.82 -3.16 0.26
N LYS A 239 15.62 -4.41 -0.19
CA LYS A 239 14.90 -4.73 -1.42
C LYS A 239 13.44 -4.32 -1.31
N VAL A 240 12.87 -3.86 -2.43
CA VAL A 240 11.45 -3.55 -2.55
C VAL A 240 10.81 -4.67 -3.37
N VAL A 241 9.74 -5.27 -2.84
CA VAL A 241 9.00 -6.36 -3.48
C VAL A 241 7.51 -6.08 -3.47
N GLY A 242 6.79 -6.71 -4.40
CA GLY A 242 5.35 -6.60 -4.51
C GLY A 242 4.58 -7.54 -3.56
N ASP A 243 3.27 -7.54 -3.70
CA ASP A 243 2.36 -8.45 -3.01
C ASP A 243 2.28 -9.84 -3.67
N VAL A 244 2.78 -9.98 -4.90
CA VAL A 244 2.83 -11.22 -5.68
C VAL A 244 4.25 -11.78 -5.69
N VAL A 245 4.39 -13.11 -5.65
CA VAL A 245 5.69 -13.77 -5.88
C VAL A 245 6.05 -13.68 -7.37
N TYR A 246 6.77 -12.62 -7.73
CA TYR A 246 7.04 -12.25 -9.13
C TYR A 246 7.67 -13.36 -9.96
N GLU A 247 8.72 -14.03 -9.44
CA GLU A 247 9.46 -15.03 -10.22
C GLU A 247 8.60 -16.23 -10.61
N ASP A 248 7.69 -16.65 -9.73
CA ASP A 248 6.78 -17.76 -10.00
C ASP A 248 5.64 -17.32 -10.93
N ALA A 249 5.11 -16.11 -10.74
CA ALA A 249 4.04 -15.55 -11.56
C ALA A 249 4.49 -15.24 -13.00
N ALA A 250 5.66 -14.65 -13.17
CA ALA A 250 6.27 -14.40 -14.48
C ALA A 250 6.84 -15.69 -15.10
N GLY A 251 7.19 -16.64 -14.22
CA GLY A 251 7.80 -17.91 -14.55
C GLY A 251 6.82 -18.98 -14.98
N ALA A 252 5.55 -18.99 -14.55
CA ALA A 252 4.56 -20.03 -14.88
C ALA A 252 4.64 -20.43 -16.38
N ARG A 253 5.18 -21.64 -16.61
CA ARG A 253 6.19 -21.92 -17.66
C ARG A 253 5.63 -22.40 -18.99
N VAL A 254 6.38 -22.04 -20.04
CA VAL A 254 6.80 -22.86 -21.21
C VAL A 254 5.95 -24.10 -21.51
N ILE A 255 5.24 -24.06 -22.64
CA ILE A 255 4.91 -25.24 -23.45
C ILE A 255 5.23 -24.88 -24.91
N HIS A 256 6.05 -25.70 -25.58
CA HIS A 256 6.31 -25.62 -27.02
C HIS A 256 5.49 -26.71 -27.72
N HIS A 257 4.63 -26.30 -28.67
CA HIS A 257 3.92 -27.04 -29.74
C HIS A 257 3.18 -28.34 -29.37
N ALA A 258 1.94 -28.58 -29.80
CA ALA A 258 1.41 -28.46 -31.16
C ALA A 258 -0.15 -28.39 -31.15
N GLY A 259 -0.78 -27.72 -32.13
CA GLY A 259 -2.19 -27.96 -32.45
C GLY A 259 -2.40 -29.31 -33.19
N PRO A 260 -3.63 -29.69 -33.63
CA PRO A 260 -4.89 -28.95 -33.57
C PRO A 260 -6.17 -29.80 -33.25
N ARG A 261 -7.32 -29.09 -33.18
CA ARG A 261 -8.74 -29.50 -33.47
C ARG A 261 -9.60 -30.26 -32.43
N ARG A 262 -10.73 -29.58 -32.13
CA ARG A 262 -12.17 -29.98 -32.12
C ARG A 262 -12.75 -30.93 -31.04
N ARG A 263 -13.82 -30.36 -30.42
CA ARG A 263 -15.15 -30.88 -29.99
C ARG A 263 -15.31 -31.74 -28.71
N ARG A 264 -16.30 -31.29 -27.91
CA ARG A 264 -17.09 -31.87 -26.78
C ARG A 264 -17.58 -33.32 -27.03
N PRO A 265 -18.13 -34.12 -26.06
CA PRO A 265 -18.94 -33.70 -24.88
C PRO A 265 -18.90 -34.58 -23.58
N ASP A 266 -19.64 -34.07 -22.58
CA ASP A 266 -20.49 -34.74 -21.57
C ASP A 266 -20.00 -35.57 -20.35
N ASP A 267 -20.59 -35.16 -19.20
CA ASP A 267 -21.29 -35.92 -18.15
C ASP A 267 -20.58 -36.53 -16.92
N ARG A 268 -21.19 -36.24 -15.74
CA ARG A 268 -21.23 -36.92 -14.41
C ARG A 268 -19.91 -37.36 -13.74
N SER A 269 -19.65 -37.26 -12.43
CA SER A 269 -20.47 -37.27 -11.21
C SER A 269 -19.61 -36.94 -9.95
N HIS A 270 -20.29 -36.41 -8.92
CA HIS A 270 -20.00 -36.21 -7.48
C HIS A 270 -19.47 -37.44 -6.68
N PRO A 271 -19.25 -37.43 -5.32
CA PRO A 271 -19.22 -36.34 -4.30
C PRO A 271 -18.19 -36.51 -3.11
N HIS A 272 -18.28 -35.60 -2.12
CA HIS A 272 -17.95 -35.74 -0.67
C HIS A 272 -16.45 -35.69 -0.27
N SER A 273 -16.00 -35.09 0.85
CA SER A 273 -16.62 -34.69 2.12
C SER A 273 -15.77 -33.65 2.89
N GLU A 274 -16.46 -32.81 3.68
CA GLU A 274 -16.03 -32.02 4.85
C GLU A 274 -15.20 -32.82 5.91
N PRO A 275 -14.60 -32.24 7.01
CA PRO A 275 -15.07 -31.05 7.76
C PRO A 275 -14.04 -30.13 8.46
N ARG A 276 -14.55 -28.93 8.87
CA ARG A 276 -14.40 -28.19 10.16
C ARG A 276 -12.97 -27.99 10.75
N CYS A 277 -12.60 -26.88 11.39
CA CYS A 277 -13.31 -26.16 12.45
C CYS A 277 -12.50 -24.93 12.94
N ARG A 278 -13.20 -23.81 13.20
CA ARG A 278 -13.14 -22.88 14.36
C ARG A 278 -11.79 -22.23 14.79
N ARG A 279 -11.69 -20.89 14.73
CA ARG A 279 -11.89 -19.86 15.81
C ARG A 279 -10.73 -19.85 16.83
N ALA A 280 -10.22 -18.75 17.40
CA ALA A 280 -10.49 -17.31 17.34
C ALA A 280 -9.51 -16.61 18.32
N LYS A 281 -9.20 -15.31 18.09
CA LYS A 281 -8.87 -14.23 19.08
C LYS A 281 -7.62 -14.47 19.98
N SER A 282 -6.85 -13.48 20.42
CA SER A 282 -7.16 -12.19 21.08
C SER A 282 -5.93 -11.25 20.96
N ILE A 283 -6.10 -9.93 20.78
CA ILE A 283 -6.09 -8.88 21.82
C ILE A 283 -4.93 -8.97 22.82
N THR A 284 -4.12 -7.92 22.73
CA THR A 284 -2.95 -7.47 23.48
C THR A 284 -3.30 -6.80 24.82
N THR A 285 -2.50 -7.19 25.82
CA THR A 285 -1.79 -6.39 26.86
C THR A 285 -2.33 -5.06 27.42
N PHE A 286 -2.55 -5.09 28.75
CA PHE A 286 -1.86 -4.39 29.87
C PHE A 286 -1.33 -2.93 29.80
N ARG A 287 -1.41 -2.29 30.99
CA ARG A 287 -0.95 -0.95 31.48
C ARG A 287 0.49 -0.93 32.06
N ARG A 288 1.10 0.28 32.06
CA ARG A 288 2.33 0.93 32.64
C ARG A 288 3.24 0.25 33.73
N PRO A 289 4.54 0.68 33.85
CA PRO A 289 5.66 -0.15 34.31
C PRO A 289 6.12 0.06 35.78
N LYS A 290 6.31 -1.05 36.51
CA LYS A 290 7.26 -1.20 37.65
C LYS A 290 8.69 -1.30 37.08
N MET A 291 9.76 -1.32 37.91
CA MET A 291 10.92 -2.14 37.50
C MET A 291 10.36 -3.55 37.33
N ALA A 292 10.12 -3.90 36.08
CA ALA A 292 9.48 -5.14 35.76
C ALA A 292 10.48 -6.23 36.13
N THR A 293 9.97 -7.35 36.61
CA THR A 293 10.73 -8.57 36.81
C THR A 293 10.11 -9.62 35.92
N PHE A 294 10.91 -10.23 35.06
CA PHE A 294 10.46 -11.33 34.22
C PHE A 294 10.91 -12.65 34.84
N SER A 295 9.96 -13.45 35.34
CA SER A 295 10.29 -14.79 35.86
C SER A 295 10.35 -15.81 34.72
N LEU A 296 11.45 -16.56 34.67
CA LEU A 296 11.65 -17.64 33.69
C LEU A 296 10.81 -18.90 34.03
N GLY A 297 10.38 -19.04 35.28
CA GLY A 297 9.58 -20.17 35.75
C GLY A 297 10.36 -21.48 35.67
N LYS A 298 9.91 -22.43 34.83
CA LYS A 298 10.59 -23.72 34.63
C LYS A 298 11.61 -23.71 33.47
N HIS A 299 11.71 -22.61 32.73
CA HIS A 299 12.59 -22.51 31.57
C HIS A 299 13.98 -21.99 31.97
N PRO A 300 15.07 -22.51 31.39
CA PRO A 300 16.42 -22.09 31.78
C PRO A 300 16.83 -20.71 31.23
N HIS A 301 16.12 -20.18 30.23
CA HIS A 301 16.39 -18.88 29.59
C HIS A 301 15.18 -18.41 28.77
N VAL A 302 15.22 -17.14 28.34
CA VAL A 302 14.32 -16.55 27.34
C VAL A 302 15.14 -15.93 26.20
N GLU A 303 14.73 -16.08 24.94
CA GLU A 303 15.40 -15.35 23.84
C GLU A 303 15.11 -13.85 23.97
N LEU A 304 16.12 -13.00 23.78
CA LEU A 304 16.02 -11.55 23.92
C LEU A 304 14.91 -10.94 23.06
N CYS A 305 14.74 -11.43 21.82
CA CYS A 305 13.66 -10.97 20.96
C CYS A 305 12.28 -11.35 21.48
N ASP A 306 12.15 -12.48 22.19
CA ASP A 306 10.90 -12.89 22.81
C ASP A 306 10.64 -12.13 24.12
N LEU A 307 11.68 -11.85 24.89
CA LEU A 307 11.58 -11.00 26.09
C LEU A 307 11.06 -9.59 25.76
N LEU A 308 11.61 -8.94 24.72
CA LEU A 308 11.15 -7.62 24.26
C LEU A 308 9.68 -7.62 23.83
N LYS A 309 9.20 -8.73 23.25
CA LYS A 309 7.78 -8.89 22.87
C LYS A 309 6.90 -9.10 24.10
N LEU A 310 7.33 -9.97 25.02
CA LEU A 310 6.57 -10.33 26.21
C LEU A 310 6.36 -9.11 27.13
N GLU A 311 7.35 -8.23 27.21
CA GLU A 311 7.28 -6.97 27.96
C GLU A 311 6.60 -5.83 27.19
N GLY A 312 6.15 -6.06 25.95
CA GLY A 312 5.47 -5.06 25.14
C GLY A 312 6.38 -3.91 24.68
N TRP A 313 7.71 -4.09 24.75
CA TRP A 313 8.70 -3.15 24.22
C TRP A 313 8.83 -3.23 22.70
N SER A 314 8.26 -4.28 22.10
CA SER A 314 8.15 -4.47 20.66
C SER A 314 6.82 -5.14 20.29
N GLU A 315 6.17 -4.66 19.23
CA GLU A 315 4.88 -5.17 18.74
C GLU A 315 5.01 -6.49 17.95
N SER A 316 6.22 -6.84 17.50
CA SER A 316 6.48 -8.08 16.76
C SER A 316 7.89 -8.64 16.95
N GLY A 317 8.11 -9.90 16.56
CA GLY A 317 9.45 -10.49 16.54
C GLY A 317 10.38 -9.91 15.49
N ALA A 318 9.83 -9.34 14.41
CA ALA A 318 10.62 -8.61 13.42
C ALA A 318 11.12 -7.29 14.01
N GLN A 319 10.22 -6.51 14.62
CA GLN A 319 10.58 -5.25 15.28
C GLN A 319 11.58 -5.47 16.43
N ALA A 320 11.40 -6.51 17.25
CA ALA A 320 12.32 -6.84 18.34
C ALA A 320 13.73 -7.13 17.80
N LYS A 321 13.82 -7.85 16.67
CA LYS A 321 15.10 -8.16 16.03
C LYS A 321 15.75 -6.95 15.37
N ILE A 322 14.96 -6.00 14.89
CA ILE A 322 15.46 -4.72 14.33
C ILE A 322 16.06 -3.88 15.46
N VAL A 323 15.33 -3.66 16.55
CA VAL A 323 15.84 -2.83 17.66
C VAL A 323 17.08 -3.45 18.35
N ILE A 324 17.17 -4.78 18.39
CA ILE A 324 18.40 -5.48 18.82
C ILE A 324 19.51 -5.24 17.80
N ALA A 325 19.27 -5.47 16.50
CA ALA A 325 20.30 -5.31 15.46
C ALA A 325 20.83 -3.87 15.35
N ASP A 326 19.97 -2.89 15.60
CA ASP A 326 20.31 -1.46 15.59
C ASP A 326 21.03 -1.00 16.87
N GLY A 327 21.29 -1.92 17.81
CA GLY A 327 22.05 -1.65 19.03
C GLY A 327 21.29 -0.82 20.06
N LEU A 328 19.96 -0.80 19.98
CA LEU A 328 19.12 0.00 20.88
C LEU A 328 18.82 -0.72 22.21
N VAL A 329 19.13 -2.02 22.30
CA VAL A 329 18.88 -2.87 23.46
C VAL A 329 20.19 -3.14 24.18
N LYS A 330 20.19 -3.01 25.50
CA LYS A 330 21.34 -3.34 26.35
C LYS A 330 21.02 -4.50 27.28
N VAL A 331 21.94 -5.44 27.39
CA VAL A 331 21.92 -6.53 28.38
C VAL A 331 23.08 -6.27 29.35
N ASP A 332 22.77 -6.17 30.64
CA ASP A 332 23.74 -5.85 31.70
C ASP A 332 24.56 -4.57 31.42
N GLY A 333 23.91 -3.59 30.79
CA GLY A 333 24.51 -2.30 30.44
C GLY A 333 25.31 -2.28 29.13
N ALA A 334 25.60 -3.43 28.53
CA ALA A 334 26.29 -3.53 27.24
C ALA A 334 25.29 -3.64 26.08
N VAL A 335 25.57 -2.98 24.96
CA VAL A 335 24.76 -3.07 23.74
C VAL A 335 24.77 -4.50 23.22
N GLU A 336 23.59 -5.06 22.97
CA GLU A 336 23.43 -6.42 22.46
C GLU A 336 22.81 -6.39 21.07
N THR A 337 23.47 -7.03 20.10
CA THR A 337 23.05 -7.06 18.69
C THR A 337 22.65 -8.46 18.20
N ARG A 338 22.83 -9.49 19.04
CA ARG A 338 22.46 -10.87 18.72
C ARG A 338 20.96 -11.08 18.88
N LYS A 339 20.26 -11.15 17.74
CA LYS A 339 18.80 -11.33 17.60
C LYS A 339 18.18 -12.46 18.45
N ARG A 340 18.93 -13.52 18.75
CA ARG A 340 18.50 -14.68 19.56
C ARG A 340 19.38 -14.90 20.80
N CYS A 341 19.92 -13.81 21.37
CA CYS A 341 20.67 -13.90 22.61
C CYS A 341 19.79 -14.52 23.70
N LYS A 342 20.32 -15.48 24.47
CA LYS A 342 19.59 -16.14 25.54
C LYS A 342 19.82 -15.38 26.85
N ILE A 343 18.75 -14.88 27.44
CA ILE A 343 18.76 -14.14 28.69
C ILE A 343 18.41 -15.08 29.84
N VAL A 344 19.25 -15.11 30.87
CA VAL A 344 19.12 -15.98 32.04
C VAL A 344 18.77 -15.17 33.29
N ALA A 345 18.36 -15.86 34.37
CA ALA A 345 18.09 -15.25 35.66
C ALA A 345 19.32 -14.47 36.17
N GLY A 346 19.09 -13.28 36.70
CA GLY A 346 20.11 -12.34 37.16
C GLY A 346 20.46 -11.25 36.14
N GLN A 347 20.12 -11.41 34.87
CA GLN A 347 20.44 -10.43 33.83
C GLN A 347 19.40 -9.32 33.74
N THR A 348 19.86 -8.10 33.46
CA THR A 348 19.00 -6.93 33.26
C THR A 348 19.00 -6.50 31.81
N VAL A 349 17.81 -6.41 31.21
CA VAL A 349 17.61 -5.94 29.85
C VAL A 349 17.02 -4.54 29.89
N SER A 350 17.56 -3.61 29.10
CA SER A 350 17.07 -2.24 29.03
C SER A 350 16.92 -1.77 27.59
N PHE A 351 15.85 -1.00 27.34
CA PHE A 351 15.48 -0.47 26.04
C PHE A 351 14.60 0.78 26.23
N ALA A 352 14.86 1.84 25.46
CA ALA A 352 14.07 3.08 25.47
C ALA A 352 13.80 3.70 26.85
N GLY A 353 14.78 3.62 27.77
CA GLY A 353 14.66 4.16 29.13
C GLY A 353 13.87 3.29 30.12
N GLN A 354 13.43 2.10 29.70
CA GLN A 354 12.83 1.08 30.55
C GLN A 354 13.81 -0.07 30.79
N SER A 355 13.72 -0.70 31.97
CA SER A 355 14.59 -1.81 32.37
C SER A 355 13.80 -2.92 33.05
N ILE A 356 14.18 -4.17 32.77
CA ILE A 356 13.62 -5.39 33.35
C ILE A 356 14.75 -6.29 33.83
N THR A 357 14.61 -6.82 35.05
CA THR A 357 15.52 -7.85 35.56
C THR A 357 14.87 -9.21 35.42
N VAL A 358 15.58 -10.15 34.79
CA VAL A 358 15.13 -11.53 34.64
C VAL A 358 15.40 -12.27 35.94
N THR A 359 14.38 -12.91 36.52
CA THR A 359 14.49 -13.72 37.73
C THR A 359 14.23 -15.19 37.41
N ALA A 360 14.67 -16.09 38.29
CA ALA A 360 14.33 -17.51 38.20
C ALA A 360 12.80 -17.71 38.22
#